data_AF-A0A3D1IS81-F1
#
_entry.id   AF-A0A3D1IS81-F1
#
_cell.length_a   1.000
_cell.length_b   1.000
_cell.length_c   1.000
_cell.angle_alpha   90.00
_cell.angle_beta   90.00
_cell.angle_gamma   90.00
#
_symmetry.space_group_name_H-M   'P 1'
#
loop_
_entity.id
_entity.type
_entity.pdbx_description
1 polymer ?
#
loop_
_entity_poly.entity_id
_entity_poly.type
_entity_poly.pdbx_seq_one_letter_code
_entity_poly.pdbx_strand_id
1 'polypeptide(L)'
;IFDEVMTGFRVSLGGVQERFGITPDLSCFGKIIGGGLPVGAFGGRAEVMDVLAPDGPVYQAGTLSGNPLAMAAGLATLEELKTGSAHEQLETIGTRLE
;
A
#
# COMPACT_ATOMS: atom_id res chain seq x y z
N ILE A 1 -13.54 1.32 5.22
CA ILE A 1 -12.30 1.88 4.63
C ILE A 1 -11.17 1.67 5.62
N PHE A 2 -10.07 1.05 5.22
CA PHE A 2 -8.84 0.97 6.01
C PHE A 2 -7.84 2.01 5.52
N ASP A 3 -7.28 2.78 6.44
CA ASP A 3 -6.11 3.62 6.17
C ASP A 3 -4.85 2.80 6.48
N GLU A 4 -4.30 2.17 5.45
CA GLU A 4 -3.08 1.36 5.52
C GLU A 4 -1.84 2.16 5.07
N VAL A 5 -1.90 3.50 5.09
CA VAL A 5 -0.76 4.34 4.70
C VAL A 5 0.45 4.10 5.63
N MET A 6 0.23 3.71 6.89
CA MET A 6 1.31 3.34 7.82
C MET A 6 1.51 1.83 7.93
N THR A 7 0.41 1.06 7.96
CA THR A 7 0.42 -0.37 8.28
C THR A 7 0.63 -1.27 7.07
N GLY A 8 0.19 -0.83 5.88
CA GLY A 8 0.31 -1.60 4.64
C GLY A 8 1.77 -1.89 4.32
N PHE A 9 2.06 -3.16 4.01
CA PHE A 9 3.41 -3.69 3.75
C PHE A 9 4.39 -3.59 4.94
N ARG A 10 3.98 -3.01 6.07
CA ARG A 10 4.81 -2.84 7.27
C ARG A 10 4.59 -3.95 8.29
N VAL A 11 3.34 -4.21 8.65
CA VAL A 11 3.01 -5.17 9.73
C VAL A 11 2.94 -6.61 9.24
N SER A 12 2.75 -6.78 7.93
CA SER A 12 2.85 -8.00 7.14
C SER A 12 2.94 -7.58 5.66
N LEU A 13 3.15 -8.54 4.76
CA LEU A 13 3.15 -8.26 3.32
C LEU A 13 1.80 -7.72 2.84
N GLY A 14 0.69 -8.28 3.29
CA GLY A 14 -0.67 -7.87 2.96
C GLY A 14 -1.27 -6.78 3.87
N GLY A 15 -0.55 -6.31 4.90
CA GLY A 15 -1.02 -5.30 5.85
C GLY A 15 -1.93 -5.84 6.95
N VAL A 16 -2.60 -4.93 7.67
CA VAL A 16 -3.52 -5.29 8.78
C VAL A 16 -4.69 -6.12 8.26
N GLN A 17 -5.20 -5.80 7.08
CA GLN A 17 -6.28 -6.57 6.43
C GLN A 17 -5.94 -8.08 6.32
N GLU A 18 -4.69 -8.43 5.98
CA GLU A 18 -4.24 -9.83 5.96
C GLU A 18 -4.05 -10.37 7.38
N ARG A 19 -3.33 -9.63 8.24
CA ARG A 19 -2.99 -10.08 9.61
C ARG A 19 -4.23 -10.41 10.45
N PHE A 20 -5.34 -9.72 10.22
CA PHE A 20 -6.61 -9.95 10.92
C PHE A 20 -7.69 -10.65 10.08
N GLY A 21 -7.41 -10.97 8.81
CA GLY A 21 -8.39 -11.62 7.92
C GLY A 21 -9.64 -10.78 7.66
N ILE A 22 -9.50 -9.46 7.60
CA ILE A 22 -10.60 -8.51 7.36
C ILE A 22 -10.48 -7.98 5.94
N THR A 23 -11.56 -8.05 5.16
CA THR A 23 -11.62 -7.46 3.81
C THR A 23 -12.35 -6.11 3.85
N PRO A 24 -11.63 -4.97 3.76
CA PRO A 24 -12.26 -3.66 3.71
C PRO A 24 -12.88 -3.38 2.33
N ASP A 25 -13.87 -2.49 2.27
CA ASP A 25 -14.43 -2.02 0.99
C ASP A 25 -13.41 -1.24 0.15
N LEU A 26 -12.56 -0.48 0.83
CA LEU A 26 -11.49 0.36 0.29
C LEU A 26 -10.31 0.37 1.26
N SER A 27 -9.11 0.41 0.71
CA SER A 27 -7.84 0.59 1.43
C SER A 27 -7.06 1.75 0.84
N CYS A 28 -6.48 2.58 1.70
CA CYS A 28 -5.56 3.66 1.33
C CYS A 28 -4.12 3.25 1.61
N PHE A 29 -3.20 3.60 0.73
CA PHE A 29 -1.78 3.25 0.82
C PHE A 29 -0.90 4.47 0.52
N GLY A 30 0.33 4.42 1.03
CA GLY A 30 1.37 5.41 0.80
C GLY A 30 2.67 4.93 1.42
N LYS A 31 3.57 5.86 1.73
CA LYS A 31 4.86 5.58 2.38
C LYS A 31 5.67 4.49 1.65
N ILE A 32 5.56 3.24 2.09
CA ILE A 32 6.35 2.10 1.61
C ILE A 32 6.17 1.90 0.09
N ILE A 33 4.94 2.06 -0.43
CA ILE A 33 4.67 1.84 -1.86
C ILE A 33 5.39 2.83 -2.79
N GLY A 34 5.96 3.91 -2.24
CA GLY A 34 6.77 4.86 -3.01
C GLY A 34 8.27 4.64 -2.88
N GLY A 35 8.74 3.70 -2.05
CA GLY A 35 10.17 3.45 -1.86
C GLY A 35 10.96 4.69 -1.43
N GLY A 36 10.34 5.57 -0.63
CA GLY A 36 10.92 6.85 -0.20
C GLY A 36 10.57 8.05 -1.09
N LEU A 37 9.87 7.84 -2.20
CA LEU A 37 9.37 8.90 -3.09
C LEU A 37 7.87 9.17 -2.87
N PRO A 38 7.34 10.34 -3.32
CA PRO A 38 5.93 10.68 -3.17
C PRO A 38 5.03 9.73 -3.96
N VAL A 39 4.34 8.82 -3.26
CA VAL A 39 3.30 7.94 -3.81
C VAL A 39 2.19 7.77 -2.78
N GLY A 40 0.96 7.92 -3.25
CA GLY A 40 -0.25 7.48 -2.57
C GLY A 40 -1.10 6.65 -3.53
N ALA A 41 -1.89 5.74 -2.98
CA ALA A 41 -2.83 4.93 -3.74
C ALA A 41 -4.07 4.66 -2.91
N PHE A 42 -5.18 4.37 -3.57
CA PHE A 42 -6.36 3.81 -2.95
C PHE A 42 -6.95 2.76 -3.89
N GLY A 43 -7.56 1.73 -3.33
CA GLY A 43 -8.13 0.63 -4.09
C GLY A 43 -9.12 -0.16 -3.25
N GLY A 44 -9.96 -0.95 -3.90
CA GLY A 44 -10.97 -1.76 -3.23
C GLY A 44 -11.75 -2.60 -4.22
N ARG A 45 -13.02 -2.89 -3.91
CA ARG A 45 -13.88 -3.65 -4.82
C ARG A 45 -14.02 -2.96 -6.17
N ALA A 46 -14.03 -3.75 -7.25
CA ALA A 46 -14.16 -3.25 -8.62
C ALA A 46 -15.38 -2.34 -8.78
N GLU A 47 -16.56 -2.76 -8.29
CA GLU A 47 -17.80 -1.97 -8.34
C GLU A 47 -17.68 -0.57 -7.70
N VAL A 48 -16.77 -0.40 -6.73
CA VAL A 48 -16.49 0.88 -6.07
C VAL A 48 -15.44 1.68 -6.84
N MET A 49 -14.49 1.03 -7.50
CA MET A 49 -13.45 1.69 -8.29
C MET A 49 -13.93 2.11 -9.69
N ASP A 50 -14.90 1.39 -10.26
CA ASP A 50 -15.49 1.63 -11.58
C ASP A 50 -16.26 2.96 -11.66
N VAL A 51 -16.51 3.65 -10.53
CA VAL A 51 -17.12 4.99 -10.52
C VAL A 51 -16.10 6.11 -10.79
N LEU A 52 -14.80 5.80 -10.80
CA LEU A 52 -13.74 6.79 -11.09
C LEU A 52 -13.66 7.08 -12.60
N ALA A 53 -13.39 8.34 -12.95
CA ALA A 53 -13.05 8.69 -14.32
C ALA A 53 -11.78 7.93 -14.78
N PRO A 54 -11.71 7.49 -16.05
CA PRO A 54 -12.64 7.78 -17.15
C PRO A 54 -13.88 6.87 -17.21
N ASP A 55 -13.96 5.82 -16.39
CA ASP A 55 -15.01 4.80 -16.48
C ASP A 55 -16.34 5.23 -15.84
N GLY A 56 -16.26 6.10 -14.82
CA GLY A 56 -17.41 6.58 -14.07
C GLY A 56 -17.41 8.10 -13.81
N PRO A 57 -18.43 8.58 -13.08
CA PRO A 57 -18.70 10.01 -12.93
C PRO A 57 -17.81 10.73 -11.91
N VAL A 58 -17.04 10.01 -11.10
CA VAL A 58 -16.22 10.60 -10.03
C VAL A 58 -14.85 11.00 -10.59
N TYR A 59 -14.64 12.31 -10.73
CA TYR A 59 -13.38 12.83 -11.25
C TYR A 59 -12.24 12.67 -10.24
N GLN A 60 -11.18 12.00 -10.66
CA GLN A 60 -9.91 11.91 -9.95
C GLN A 60 -8.78 12.07 -10.97
N ALA A 61 -7.83 12.95 -10.70
CA ALA A 61 -6.67 13.17 -11.56
C ALA A 61 -5.44 13.56 -10.75
N GLY A 62 -4.25 13.43 -11.35
CA GLY A 62 -3.00 13.92 -10.79
C GLY A 62 -1.88 13.88 -11.81
N THR A 63 -1.27 15.04 -12.10
CA THR A 63 -0.25 15.19 -13.16
C THR A 63 0.95 14.25 -12.99
N LEU A 64 1.34 14.00 -11.75
CA LEU A 64 2.51 13.19 -11.40
C LEU A 64 2.14 11.84 -10.75
N SER A 65 0.84 11.51 -10.73
CA SER A 65 0.37 10.21 -10.25
C SER A 65 0.95 9.12 -11.13
N GLY A 66 1.54 8.09 -10.51
CA GLY A 66 2.17 6.99 -11.25
C GLY A 66 3.44 7.36 -12.00
N ASN A 67 4.14 8.45 -11.63
CA ASN A 67 5.40 8.81 -12.29
C ASN A 67 6.44 7.67 -12.22
N PRO A 68 7.22 7.45 -13.30
CA PRO A 68 8.04 6.25 -13.45
C PRO A 68 9.16 6.12 -12.41
N LEU A 69 9.68 7.24 -11.91
CA LEU A 69 10.72 7.22 -10.88
C LEU A 69 10.18 6.64 -9.57
N ALA A 70 9.01 7.13 -9.14
CA ALA A 70 8.37 6.64 -7.93
C ALA A 70 7.87 5.20 -8.08
N MET A 71 7.37 4.82 -9.26
CA MET A 71 6.98 3.44 -9.54
C MET A 71 8.17 2.48 -9.53
N ALA A 72 9.32 2.87 -10.09
CA ALA A 72 10.52 2.04 -10.05
C ALA A 72 11.02 1.80 -8.61
N ALA A 73 11.09 2.85 -7.79
CA ALA A 73 11.49 2.73 -6.38
C ALA A 73 10.49 1.90 -5.55
N GLY A 74 9.20 2.14 -5.76
CA GLY A 74 8.12 1.38 -5.13
C GLY A 74 8.17 -0.10 -5.48
N LEU A 75 8.30 -0.45 -6.76
CA LEU A 75 8.39 -1.84 -7.21
C LEU A 75 9.61 -2.56 -6.62
N ALA A 76 10.78 -1.93 -6.64
CA ALA A 76 11.99 -2.49 -6.04
C ALA A 76 11.81 -2.73 -4.52
N THR A 77 11.18 -1.79 -3.83
CA THR A 77 10.89 -1.91 -2.39
C THR A 77 9.94 -3.08 -2.11
N LEU A 78 8.85 -3.20 -2.88
CA LEU A 78 7.88 -4.27 -2.71
C LEU A 78 8.47 -5.65 -3.07
N GLU A 79 9.34 -5.72 -4.07
CA GLU A 79 10.01 -6.96 -4.44
C GLU A 79 10.95 -7.45 -3.33
N GLU A 80 11.70 -6.54 -2.70
CA GLU A 80 12.53 -6.87 -1.55
C GLU A 80 11.68 -7.38 -0.37
N LEU A 81 10.55 -6.73 -0.10
CA LEU A 81 9.65 -7.13 0.99
C LEU A 81 9.00 -8.50 0.77
N LYS A 82 8.77 -8.92 -0.48
CA LYS A 82 8.24 -10.27 -0.78
C LYS A 82 9.16 -11.40 -0.35
N THR A 83 10.45 -11.13 -0.10
CA THR A 83 11.37 -12.14 0.45
C THR A 83 10.99 -12.59 1.86
N GLY A 84 10.14 -11.82 2.58
CA GLY A 84 9.62 -12.14 3.92
C GLY A 84 10.61 -11.92 5.08
N SER A 85 11.91 -11.90 4.79
CA SER A 85 12.97 -11.77 5.80
C SER A 85 12.88 -10.47 6.61
N ALA A 86 12.46 -9.37 5.98
CA ALA A 86 12.34 -8.07 6.63
C ALA A 86 11.27 -8.06 7.74
N HIS A 87 10.09 -8.65 7.52
CA HIS A 87 9.01 -8.64 8.50
C HIS A 87 9.38 -9.42 9.77
N GLU A 88 9.98 -10.62 9.62
CA GLU A 88 10.43 -11.43 10.76
C GLU A 88 11.50 -10.72 11.59
N GLN A 89 12.47 -10.09 10.91
CA GLN A 89 13.53 -9.33 11.57
C GLN A 89 12.96 -8.12 12.33
N LEU A 90 12.07 -7.36 11.70
CA LEU A 90 11.47 -6.17 12.29
C LEU A 90 10.58 -6.51 13.49
N GLU A 91 9.79 -7.59 13.43
CA GLU A 91 8.99 -8.05 14.59
C GLU A 91 9.91 -8.46 15.75
N THR A 92 10.97 -9.24 15.46
CA THR A 92 11.95 -9.66 16.48
C THR A 92 12.63 -8.47 17.16
N ILE A 93 13.04 -7.47 16.38
CA ILE A 93 13.68 -6.26 16.93
C ILE A 93 12.68 -5.42 17.70
N GLY A 94 11.45 -5.27 17.20
CA GLY A 94 10.37 -4.54 17.85
C GLY A 94 10.03 -5.08 19.23
N THR A 95 9.80 -6.39 19.35
CA THR A 95 9.50 -7.05 20.64
C THR A 95 10.64 -6.90 21.66
N ARG A 96 11.89 -6.77 21.22
CA ARG A 96 13.03 -6.55 22.14
C ARG A 96 13.14 -5.13 22.67
N LEU A 97 12.53 -4.16 22.00
CA LEU A 97 12.53 -2.74 22.38
C LEU A 97 11.39 -2.39 23.34
N GLU A 98 10.37 -3.24 23.43
CA GLU A 98 9.27 -3.16 24.41
C GLU A 98 9.69 -3.64 25.80
#